data_AF-I2FY74-F1
#
_entry.id   AF-I2FY74-F1
#
_cell.length_a   1.000
_cell.length_b   1.000
_cell.length_c   1.000
_cell.angle_alpha   90.00
_cell.angle_beta   90.00
_cell.angle_gamma   90.00
#
_symmetry.space_group_name_H-M   'P 1'
#
loop_
_entity.id
_entity.type
_entity.pdbx_description
1 polymer ?
#
loop_
_entity_poly.entity_id
_entity_poly.type
_entity_poly.pdbx_seq_one_letter_code
_entity_poly.pdbx_strand_id
1 'polypeptide(L)'
;MAPIASTSAVPCLLAPSGGSSSTLTPLAREEFDIISCYHSLLSSDSELPFPIAAIFALSELVSRSKAATTSELMENIRSASQRLKSSLENPVPATAGLDLFTRFVVTKSWDTGDDFEAHKASLASLAHQFATHTVPSCREKICELVLPFIKDDSVLLTHSYSRVVMQALKFAALNQRKRISVYVTESRPHGLGLKTYRQLIGYGIPCTLILDSAVAYTMPKVDLVLTGAEGVVESGGFLNAVGTYGMAIIAKACNKPFFALAESFKFLRMFPLNQYDLPPNKGRNLLAFPDLDSQQATVKEAEVEQTPKLASSEEKVMSRQQELLNPAIDYTTPDLVTFLFSDVGVLTPSGVGDALLAVYGGAD
;
A
#
# COMPACT_ATOMS: atom_id res chain seq x y z
N MET A 1 -2.11 -53.66 -60.54
CA MET A 1 -0.74 -53.18 -60.82
C MET A 1 -0.23 -52.43 -59.59
N ALA A 2 0.77 -52.98 -58.90
CA ALA A 2 1.84 -52.18 -58.31
C ALA A 2 2.96 -52.05 -59.39
N PRO A 3 4.11 -51.39 -59.17
CA PRO A 3 4.59 -50.57 -58.03
C PRO A 3 4.96 -49.12 -58.48
N ILE A 4 5.59 -48.25 -57.68
CA ILE A 4 7.06 -48.03 -57.54
C ILE A 4 7.21 -46.90 -56.48
N ALA A 5 7.76 -47.16 -55.28
CA ALA A 5 9.18 -46.99 -54.87
C ALA A 5 9.51 -45.54 -54.40
N SER A 6 10.42 -45.25 -53.44
CA SER A 6 11.29 -46.09 -52.59
C SER A 6 12.04 -45.25 -51.52
N THR A 7 12.49 -45.88 -50.41
CA THR A 7 13.74 -45.58 -49.64
C THR A 7 13.89 -44.19 -48.96
N SER A 8 14.79 -43.89 -48.01
CA SER A 8 15.70 -44.61 -47.06
C SER A 8 16.38 -43.51 -46.19
N ALA A 9 16.75 -43.66 -44.91
CA ALA A 9 16.45 -44.59 -43.81
C ALA A 9 17.00 -43.97 -42.49
N VAL A 10 16.86 -44.63 -41.34
CA VAL A 10 17.45 -44.18 -40.05
C VAL A 10 18.43 -45.22 -39.51
N PRO A 11 19.74 -44.91 -39.37
CA PRO A 11 20.70 -45.80 -38.71
C PRO A 11 20.77 -45.52 -37.20
N CYS A 12 20.59 -46.56 -36.41
CA CYS A 12 20.90 -46.57 -34.98
C CYS A 12 22.24 -47.29 -34.78
N LEU A 13 23.24 -46.66 -34.16
CA LEU A 13 24.50 -47.33 -33.81
C LEU A 13 25.17 -46.73 -32.55
N LEU A 14 25.17 -47.57 -31.50
CA LEU A 14 26.27 -47.85 -30.55
C LEU A 14 26.99 -46.70 -29.81
N ALA A 15 27.01 -46.84 -28.48
CA ALA A 15 27.82 -46.06 -27.54
C ALA A 15 29.29 -46.53 -27.50
N PRO A 16 30.18 -45.70 -26.92
CA PRO A 16 31.25 -46.22 -26.07
C PRO A 16 31.18 -45.69 -24.63
N SER A 17 31.72 -46.49 -23.72
CA SER A 17 31.90 -46.22 -22.30
C SER A 17 33.11 -45.30 -22.03
N GLY A 18 33.05 -44.52 -20.95
CA GLY A 18 34.19 -43.74 -20.44
C GLY A 18 33.75 -42.69 -19.43
N GLY A 19 33.91 -42.97 -18.14
CA GLY A 19 33.42 -42.09 -17.08
C GLY A 19 34.42 -41.03 -16.63
N SER A 20 33.91 -39.87 -16.25
CA SER A 20 34.48 -39.04 -15.18
C SER A 20 33.35 -38.29 -14.47
N SER A 21 33.51 -38.08 -13.17
CA SER A 21 32.44 -37.65 -12.26
C SER A 21 32.02 -36.20 -12.46
N SER A 22 30.80 -35.97 -12.96
CA SER A 22 30.09 -34.72 -12.66
C SER A 22 29.50 -34.81 -11.25
N THR A 23 30.02 -33.97 -10.36
CA THR A 23 29.49 -33.82 -9.00
C THR A 23 28.05 -33.34 -9.06
N LEU A 24 27.11 -34.20 -8.68
CA LEU A 24 25.75 -33.80 -8.32
C LEU A 24 25.86 -32.83 -7.14
N THR A 25 25.75 -31.53 -7.41
CA THR A 25 25.53 -30.53 -6.37
C THR A 25 24.24 -30.92 -5.63
N PRO A 26 24.26 -30.99 -4.29
CA PRO A 26 23.09 -31.41 -3.53
C PRO A 26 21.96 -30.42 -3.78
N LEU A 27 20.75 -30.97 -3.94
CA LEU A 27 19.49 -30.24 -4.12
C LEU A 27 19.48 -28.98 -3.24
N ALA A 28 19.33 -27.82 -3.89
CA ALA A 28 19.13 -26.56 -3.19
C ALA A 28 17.95 -26.74 -2.23
N ARG A 29 18.13 -26.34 -0.97
CA ARG A 29 17.07 -26.40 0.03
C ARG A 29 15.87 -25.62 -0.51
N GLU A 30 14.67 -26.20 -0.43
CA GLU A 30 13.42 -25.50 -0.74
C GLU A 30 13.18 -24.42 0.32
N GLU A 31 13.88 -23.29 0.19
CA GLU A 31 13.73 -22.11 1.02
C GLU A 31 12.44 -21.40 0.59
N PHE A 32 11.54 -21.16 1.55
CA PHE A 32 10.23 -20.58 1.25
C PHE A 32 10.37 -19.13 0.76
N ASP A 33 9.94 -18.86 -0.47
CA ASP A 33 9.93 -17.51 -1.03
C ASP A 33 8.70 -16.72 -0.54
N ILE A 34 8.95 -15.91 0.49
CA ILE A 34 7.98 -14.95 1.03
C ILE A 34 7.51 -13.91 0.01
N ILE A 35 8.33 -13.54 -0.98
CA ILE A 35 8.01 -12.50 -1.96
C ILE A 35 6.97 -13.04 -2.94
N SER A 36 7.21 -14.22 -3.51
CA SER A 36 6.22 -14.90 -4.36
C SER A 36 4.92 -15.21 -3.62
N CYS A 37 4.98 -15.63 -2.35
CA CYS A 37 3.78 -15.82 -1.52
C CYS A 37 2.98 -14.51 -1.38
N TYR A 38 3.64 -13.41 -0.97
CA TYR A 38 3.00 -12.10 -0.78
C TYR A 38 2.31 -11.59 -2.06
N HIS A 39 2.98 -11.69 -3.21
CA HIS A 39 2.39 -11.29 -4.49
C HIS A 39 1.26 -12.23 -4.95
N SER A 40 1.36 -13.54 -4.68
CA SER A 40 0.29 -14.51 -4.96
C SER A 40 -0.97 -14.18 -4.16
N LEU A 41 -0.84 -13.90 -2.86
CA LEU A 41 -1.95 -13.51 -1.98
C LEU A 41 -2.68 -12.26 -2.51
N LEU A 42 -1.94 -11.19 -2.82
CA LEU A 42 -2.49 -9.94 -3.38
C LEU A 42 -3.12 -10.12 -4.77
N SER A 43 -2.67 -11.11 -5.54
CA SER A 43 -3.26 -11.44 -6.85
C SER A 43 -4.54 -12.26 -6.71
N SER A 44 -4.65 -13.04 -5.63
CA SER A 44 -5.81 -13.90 -5.35
C SER A 44 -7.00 -13.13 -4.75
N ASP A 45 -6.75 -12.17 -3.85
CA ASP A 45 -7.79 -11.36 -3.20
C ASP A 45 -7.50 -9.85 -3.34
N SER A 46 -8.33 -9.18 -4.15
CA SER A 46 -8.26 -7.75 -4.40
C SER A 46 -8.75 -6.85 -3.25
N GLU A 47 -9.38 -7.40 -2.20
CA GLU A 47 -9.85 -6.69 -1.01
C GLU A 47 -8.89 -6.78 0.19
N LEU A 48 -7.96 -7.74 0.14
CA LEU A 48 -6.92 -7.96 1.15
C LEU A 48 -6.04 -6.70 1.31
N PRO A 49 -5.85 -6.16 2.53
CA PRO A 49 -4.89 -5.07 2.76
C PRO A 49 -3.43 -5.56 2.72
N PHE A 50 -2.53 -4.74 2.21
CA PHE A 50 -1.09 -5.01 2.17
C PHE A 50 -0.48 -5.44 3.54
N PRO A 51 -0.80 -4.80 4.69
CA PRO A 51 -0.34 -5.29 6.00
C PRO A 51 -0.76 -6.74 6.28
N ILE A 52 -1.97 -7.13 5.88
CA ILE A 52 -2.54 -8.45 6.16
C ILE A 52 -1.94 -9.51 5.24
N ALA A 53 -1.69 -9.17 3.97
CA ALA A 53 -0.93 -10.02 3.07
C ALA A 53 0.50 -10.30 3.59
N ALA A 54 1.14 -9.32 4.24
CA ALA A 54 2.46 -9.50 4.86
C ALA A 54 2.39 -10.40 6.12
N ILE A 55 1.36 -10.21 6.96
CA ILE A 55 1.05 -11.10 8.10
C ILE A 55 0.85 -12.55 7.62
N PHE A 56 0.11 -12.75 6.53
CA PHE A 56 -0.11 -14.08 5.96
C PHE A 56 1.16 -14.71 5.39
N ALA A 57 1.97 -13.95 4.65
CA ALA A 57 3.22 -14.47 4.10
C ALA A 57 4.21 -14.88 5.19
N LEU A 58 4.30 -14.13 6.30
CA LEU A 58 5.05 -14.56 7.49
C LEU A 58 4.42 -15.76 8.20
N SER A 59 3.09 -15.79 8.31
CA SER A 59 2.37 -16.90 8.92
C SER A 59 2.59 -18.23 8.18
N GLU A 60 2.62 -18.20 6.86
CA GLU A 60 2.90 -19.39 6.03
C GLU A 60 4.38 -19.81 6.15
N LEU A 61 5.30 -18.84 6.21
CA LEU A 61 6.72 -19.10 6.50
C LEU A 61 6.88 -19.79 7.86
N VAL A 62 6.19 -19.31 8.91
CA VAL A 62 6.21 -19.94 10.24
C VAL A 62 5.67 -21.37 10.18
N SER A 63 4.55 -21.60 9.49
CA SER A 63 3.94 -22.93 9.34
C SER A 63 4.78 -23.92 8.53
N ARG A 64 5.66 -23.45 7.64
CA ARG A 64 6.59 -24.27 6.85
C ARG A 64 7.98 -24.38 7.49
N SER A 65 8.26 -23.61 8.55
CA SER A 65 9.58 -23.54 9.18
C SER A 65 9.87 -24.78 10.02
N LYS A 66 11.05 -25.38 9.78
CA LYS A 66 11.60 -26.48 10.59
C LYS A 66 12.31 -26.02 11.87
N ALA A 67 12.22 -24.73 12.21
CA ALA A 67 12.83 -24.20 13.42
C ALA A 67 12.34 -24.98 14.65
N ALA A 68 13.27 -25.25 15.58
CA ALA A 68 13.00 -25.98 16.82
C ALA A 68 13.09 -25.08 18.07
N THR A 69 13.53 -23.82 17.90
CA THR A 69 13.65 -22.85 18.99
C THR A 69 12.96 -21.54 18.65
N THR A 70 12.50 -20.81 19.68
CA THR A 70 11.90 -19.47 19.53
C THR A 70 12.91 -18.47 18.95
N SER A 71 14.18 -18.54 19.36
CA SER A 71 15.25 -17.67 18.84
C SER A 71 15.50 -17.85 17.34
N GLU A 72 15.57 -19.10 16.87
CA GLU A 72 15.71 -19.42 15.45
C GLU A 72 14.48 -18.97 14.64
N LEU A 73 13.27 -19.18 15.18
CA LEU A 73 12.03 -18.72 14.55
C LEU A 73 11.99 -17.20 14.41
N MET A 74 12.37 -16.47 15.46
CA MET A 74 12.45 -15.01 15.46
C MET A 74 13.46 -14.48 14.44
N GLU A 75 14.62 -15.13 14.30
CA GLU A 75 15.63 -14.72 13.33
C GLU A 75 15.17 -14.97 11.88
N ASN A 76 14.50 -16.10 11.63
CA ASN A 76 13.87 -16.38 10.34
C ASN A 76 12.80 -15.32 10.00
N ILE A 77 11.95 -14.93 10.96
CA ILE A 77 10.94 -13.88 10.76
C ILE A 77 11.59 -12.52 10.46
N ARG A 78 12.65 -12.13 11.19
CA ARG A 78 13.38 -10.87 10.93
C ARG A 78 14.05 -10.86 9.56
N SER A 79 14.76 -11.93 9.22
CA SER A 79 15.41 -12.10 7.92
C SER A 79 14.39 -11.99 6.78
N ALA A 80 13.28 -12.72 6.86
CA ALA A 80 12.23 -12.69 5.85
C ALA A 80 11.53 -11.32 5.76
N SER A 81 11.29 -10.67 6.90
CA SER A 81 10.74 -9.31 6.96
C SER A 81 11.65 -8.29 6.27
N GLN A 82 12.98 -8.39 6.47
CA GLN A 82 13.95 -7.52 5.78
C GLN A 82 13.97 -7.79 4.26
N ARG A 83 13.97 -9.06 3.85
CA ARG A 83 13.88 -9.44 2.42
C ARG A 83 12.64 -8.83 1.76
N LEU A 84 11.46 -9.00 2.35
CA LEU A 84 10.21 -8.44 1.81
C LEU A 84 10.22 -6.89 1.82
N LYS A 85 10.75 -6.24 2.87
CA LYS A 85 10.91 -4.78 2.90
C LYS A 85 11.85 -4.28 1.79
N SER A 86 12.87 -5.07 1.41
CA SER A 86 13.84 -4.70 0.35
C SER A 86 13.34 -4.93 -1.08
N SER A 87 12.35 -5.81 -1.29
CA SER A 87 11.85 -6.16 -2.63
C SER A 87 10.70 -5.28 -3.11
N LEU A 88 10.03 -4.56 -2.20
CA LEU A 88 8.85 -3.75 -2.51
C LEU A 88 9.25 -2.31 -2.87
N GLU A 89 8.65 -1.77 -3.95
CA GLU A 89 8.81 -0.35 -4.31
C GLU A 89 8.32 0.60 -3.21
N ASN A 90 7.28 0.18 -2.50
CA ASN A 90 6.74 0.84 -1.32
C ASN A 90 6.63 -0.18 -0.17
N PRO A 91 7.60 -0.23 0.76
CA PRO A 91 7.53 -1.13 1.91
C PRO A 91 6.64 -0.62 3.05
N VAL A 92 6.10 0.60 2.99
CA VAL A 92 5.38 1.24 4.11
C VAL A 92 4.15 0.42 4.54
N PRO A 93 3.20 0.04 3.65
CA PRO A 93 2.04 -0.74 4.05
C PRO A 93 2.39 -2.14 4.57
N ALA A 94 3.37 -2.80 3.95
CA ALA A 94 3.81 -4.13 4.39
C ALA A 94 4.50 -4.07 5.77
N THR A 95 5.29 -3.02 6.02
CA THR A 95 6.05 -2.83 7.27
C THR A 95 5.16 -2.85 8.50
N ALA A 96 3.98 -2.21 8.46
CA ALA A 96 3.03 -2.21 9.57
C ALA A 96 2.59 -3.63 9.95
N GLY A 97 2.29 -4.47 8.95
CA GLY A 97 1.92 -5.87 9.16
C GLY A 97 3.07 -6.74 9.66
N LEU A 98 4.27 -6.56 9.11
CA LEU A 98 5.48 -7.30 9.52
C LEU A 98 5.87 -6.99 10.97
N ASP A 99 5.81 -5.72 11.37
CA ASP A 99 6.20 -5.27 12.70
C ASP A 99 5.14 -5.67 13.74
N LEU A 100 3.84 -5.55 13.40
CA LEU A 100 2.73 -6.05 14.23
C LEU A 100 2.81 -7.57 14.44
N PHE A 101 3.09 -8.34 13.38
CA PHE A 101 3.27 -9.80 13.48
C PHE A 101 4.47 -10.15 14.36
N THR A 102 5.61 -9.50 14.15
CA THR A 102 6.82 -9.72 14.95
C THR A 102 6.54 -9.42 16.43
N ARG A 103 5.81 -8.34 16.73
CA ARG A 103 5.38 -7.98 18.09
C ARG A 103 4.41 -9.00 18.67
N PHE A 104 3.46 -9.51 17.89
CA PHE A 104 2.52 -10.56 18.31
C PHE A 104 3.25 -11.87 18.69
N VAL A 105 4.20 -12.29 17.86
CA VAL A 105 5.07 -13.47 18.08
C VAL A 105 5.89 -13.31 19.37
N VAL A 106 6.41 -12.12 19.66
CA VAL A 106 7.17 -11.84 20.91
C VAL A 106 6.27 -11.78 22.14
N THR A 107 5.08 -11.20 22.04
CA THR A 107 4.18 -10.94 23.18
C THR A 107 3.41 -12.19 23.62
N LYS A 108 3.16 -13.14 22.70
CA LYS A 108 2.50 -14.41 23.03
C LYS A 108 3.45 -15.26 23.90
N SER A 109 3.04 -15.61 25.11
CA SER A 109 3.82 -16.48 25.99
C SER A 109 3.96 -17.88 25.38
N TRP A 110 5.20 -18.30 25.10
CA TRP A 110 5.54 -19.63 24.57
C TRP A 110 5.67 -20.71 25.67
N ASP A 111 5.28 -20.38 26.90
CA ASP A 111 5.52 -21.16 28.12
C ASP A 111 4.29 -21.97 28.57
N THR A 112 3.19 -21.94 27.80
CA THR A 112 2.17 -22.99 27.90
C THR A 112 2.74 -24.25 27.24
N GLY A 113 2.79 -25.35 27.98
CA GLY A 113 3.44 -26.62 27.61
C GLY A 113 2.77 -27.42 26.50
N ASP A 114 2.24 -26.75 25.48
CA ASP A 114 1.81 -27.36 24.22
C ASP A 114 3.02 -27.61 23.30
N ASP A 115 2.89 -28.53 22.35
CA ASP A 115 3.91 -28.79 21.34
C ASP A 115 4.22 -27.54 20.49
N PHE A 116 5.50 -27.30 20.18
CA PHE A 116 5.95 -26.15 19.37
C PHE A 116 5.28 -26.10 17.98
N GLU A 117 4.95 -27.25 17.40
CA GLU A 117 4.19 -27.36 16.15
C GLU A 117 2.71 -26.96 16.31
N ALA A 118 2.08 -27.27 17.45
CA ALA A 118 0.73 -26.81 17.76
C ALA A 118 0.68 -25.27 17.89
N HIS A 119 1.73 -24.65 18.44
CA HIS A 119 1.88 -23.20 18.48
C HIS A 119 1.99 -22.55 17.09
N LYS A 120 2.76 -23.15 16.16
CA LYS A 120 2.84 -22.71 14.76
C LYS A 120 1.47 -22.79 14.06
N ALA A 121 0.77 -23.92 14.23
CA ALA A 121 -0.56 -24.11 13.66
C ALA A 121 -1.62 -23.15 14.25
N SER A 122 -1.58 -22.93 15.58
CA SER A 122 -2.41 -21.94 16.28
C SER A 122 -2.21 -20.53 15.73
N LEU A 123 -0.95 -20.13 15.54
CA LEU A 123 -0.62 -18.83 14.98
C LEU A 123 -1.13 -18.67 13.54
N ALA A 124 -1.02 -19.72 12.72
CA ALA A 124 -1.57 -19.71 11.36
C ALA A 124 -3.11 -19.60 11.35
N SER A 125 -3.80 -20.33 12.23
CA SER A 125 -5.26 -20.22 12.37
C SER A 125 -5.68 -18.80 12.78
N LEU A 126 -4.97 -18.19 13.73
CA LEU A 126 -5.27 -16.84 14.22
C LEU A 126 -5.03 -15.75 13.16
N ALA A 127 -3.98 -15.86 12.33
CA ALA A 127 -3.75 -14.96 11.21
C ALA A 127 -4.94 -14.98 10.22
N HIS A 128 -5.50 -16.16 9.95
CA HIS A 128 -6.69 -16.31 9.09
C HIS A 128 -7.94 -15.68 9.73
N GLN A 129 -8.19 -15.94 11.02
CA GLN A 129 -9.31 -15.33 11.75
C GLN A 129 -9.24 -13.80 11.79
N PHE A 130 -8.03 -13.24 11.94
CA PHE A 130 -7.81 -11.79 11.93
C PHE A 130 -8.20 -11.16 10.58
N ALA A 131 -7.79 -11.79 9.47
CA ALA A 131 -8.14 -11.32 8.13
C ALA A 131 -9.64 -11.45 7.82
N THR A 132 -10.28 -12.57 8.18
CA THR A 132 -11.70 -12.81 7.83
C THR A 132 -12.68 -12.04 8.69
N HIS A 133 -12.39 -11.82 9.97
CA HIS A 133 -13.34 -11.21 10.91
C HIS A 133 -12.89 -9.83 11.41
N THR A 134 -11.62 -9.64 11.75
CA THR A 134 -11.16 -8.38 12.35
C THR A 134 -11.07 -7.27 11.31
N VAL A 135 -10.48 -7.53 10.14
CA VAL A 135 -10.30 -6.50 9.10
C VAL A 135 -11.62 -5.86 8.63
N PRO A 136 -12.71 -6.60 8.31
CA PRO A 136 -13.99 -5.97 7.97
C PRO A 136 -14.58 -5.18 9.13
N SER A 137 -14.55 -5.74 10.36
CA SER A 137 -15.04 -5.09 11.58
C SER A 137 -14.33 -3.77 11.87
N CYS A 138 -13.01 -3.69 11.64
CA CYS A 138 -12.26 -2.44 11.79
C CYS A 138 -12.79 -1.34 10.84
N ARG A 139 -13.04 -1.68 9.57
CA ARG A 139 -13.58 -0.71 8.59
C ARG A 139 -15.01 -0.28 8.94
N GLU A 140 -15.85 -1.20 9.41
CA GLU A 140 -17.22 -0.89 9.85
C GLU A 140 -17.23 0.09 11.03
N LYS A 141 -16.43 -0.16 12.07
CA LYS A 141 -16.26 0.78 13.21
C LYS A 141 -15.79 2.16 12.76
N ILE A 142 -14.81 2.24 11.86
CA ILE A 142 -14.34 3.53 11.33
C ILE A 142 -15.47 4.27 10.61
N CYS A 143 -16.31 3.57 9.85
CA CYS A 143 -17.48 4.18 9.22
C CYS A 143 -18.44 4.74 10.29
N GLU A 144 -18.81 3.95 11.29
CA GLU A 144 -19.69 4.38 12.39
C GLU A 144 -19.21 5.66 13.09
N LEU A 145 -17.90 5.77 13.35
CA LEU A 145 -17.28 6.94 13.98
C LEU A 145 -17.26 8.20 13.09
N VAL A 146 -17.12 8.05 11.78
CA VAL A 146 -17.05 9.17 10.81
C VAL A 146 -18.42 9.74 10.46
N LEU A 147 -19.45 8.88 10.43
CA LEU A 147 -20.79 9.25 9.96
C LEU A 147 -21.44 10.46 10.63
N PRO A 148 -21.27 10.75 11.94
CA PRO A 148 -21.81 11.96 12.57
C PRO A 148 -21.25 13.26 11.98
N PHE A 149 -20.02 13.23 11.45
CA PHE A 149 -19.35 14.42 10.91
C PHE A 149 -19.73 14.71 9.45
N ILE A 150 -20.09 13.67 8.67
CA ILE A 150 -20.65 13.85 7.33
C ILE A 150 -22.08 14.37 7.48
N LYS A 151 -22.32 15.62 7.08
CA LYS A 151 -23.65 16.25 7.18
C LYS A 151 -24.52 15.89 5.98
N ASP A 152 -25.81 16.10 6.11
CA ASP A 152 -26.71 16.09 4.95
C ASP A 152 -26.47 17.36 4.11
N ASP A 153 -26.57 17.23 2.79
CA ASP A 153 -26.21 18.24 1.77
C ASP A 153 -24.72 18.65 1.71
N SER A 154 -23.80 17.92 2.36
CA SER A 154 -22.38 18.31 2.40
C SER A 154 -21.59 17.97 1.13
N VAL A 155 -20.66 18.85 0.77
CA VAL A 155 -19.67 18.63 -0.29
C VAL A 155 -18.36 18.12 0.31
N LEU A 156 -17.92 16.95 -0.16
CA LEU A 156 -16.73 16.25 0.33
C LEU A 156 -15.61 16.30 -0.72
N LEU A 157 -14.35 16.27 -0.28
CA LEU A 157 -13.18 16.09 -1.14
C LEU A 157 -12.41 14.85 -0.70
N THR A 158 -12.02 14.00 -1.65
CA THR A 158 -11.10 12.87 -1.41
C THR A 158 -9.97 12.83 -2.44
N HIS A 159 -8.82 12.36 -1.99
CA HIS A 159 -7.64 12.12 -2.83
C HIS A 159 -7.45 10.62 -3.06
N SER A 160 -7.06 10.24 -4.28
CA SER A 160 -6.71 8.85 -4.64
C SER A 160 -7.83 7.82 -4.37
N TYR A 161 -7.47 6.56 -4.10
CA TYR A 161 -8.37 5.47 -3.75
C TYR A 161 -8.09 4.92 -2.35
N SER A 162 -9.10 4.94 -1.47
CA SER A 162 -9.04 4.30 -0.15
C SER A 162 -10.29 3.45 0.08
N ARG A 163 -10.10 2.16 0.41
CA ARG A 163 -11.20 1.21 0.69
C ARG A 163 -12.09 1.70 1.85
N VAL A 164 -11.48 2.26 2.90
CA VAL A 164 -12.20 2.76 4.09
C VAL A 164 -13.02 4.02 3.76
N VAL A 165 -12.44 4.96 3.00
CA VAL A 165 -13.16 6.17 2.55
C VAL A 165 -14.33 5.78 1.64
N MET A 166 -14.12 4.86 0.69
CA MET A 166 -15.20 4.33 -0.16
C MET A 166 -16.32 3.68 0.64
N GLN A 167 -15.99 2.90 1.68
CA GLN A 167 -16.99 2.27 2.56
C GLN A 167 -17.76 3.31 3.38
N ALA A 168 -17.09 4.34 3.91
CA ALA A 168 -17.72 5.42 4.68
C ALA A 168 -18.66 6.27 3.80
N LEU A 169 -18.21 6.66 2.59
CA LEU A 169 -19.03 7.39 1.61
C LEU A 169 -20.25 6.57 1.17
N LYS A 170 -20.06 5.28 0.87
CA LYS A 170 -21.14 4.35 0.52
C LYS A 170 -22.17 4.22 1.64
N PHE A 171 -21.73 4.06 2.88
CA PHE A 171 -22.64 3.94 4.03
C PHE A 171 -23.39 5.25 4.31
N ALA A 172 -22.72 6.41 4.19
CA ALA A 172 -23.35 7.72 4.36
C ALA A 172 -24.48 7.94 3.33
N ALA A 173 -24.23 7.62 2.06
CA ALA A 173 -25.20 7.82 0.99
C ALA A 173 -26.31 6.76 0.95
N LEU A 174 -25.98 5.47 1.07
CA LEU A 174 -26.95 4.39 0.86
C LEU A 174 -27.69 3.98 2.15
N ASN A 175 -26.95 3.79 3.25
CA ASN A 175 -27.53 3.32 4.51
C ASN A 175 -28.18 4.47 5.29
N GLN A 176 -27.49 5.61 5.39
CA GLN A 176 -27.97 6.80 6.11
C GLN A 176 -28.74 7.79 5.23
N ARG A 177 -28.83 7.55 3.91
CA ARG A 177 -29.57 8.39 2.94
C ARG A 177 -29.18 9.88 2.94
N LYS A 178 -27.95 10.20 3.33
CA LYS A 178 -27.43 11.57 3.31
C LYS A 178 -27.18 11.99 1.87
N ARG A 179 -27.66 13.18 1.48
CA ARG A 179 -27.29 13.80 0.21
C ARG A 179 -25.85 14.30 0.34
N ILE A 180 -24.94 13.72 -0.41
CA ILE A 180 -23.53 14.13 -0.43
C ILE A 180 -23.07 14.29 -1.87
N SER A 181 -22.19 15.25 -2.12
CA SER A 181 -21.48 15.42 -3.39
C SER A 181 -19.99 15.29 -3.17
N VAL A 182 -19.26 14.61 -4.06
CA VAL A 182 -17.85 14.27 -3.84
C VAL A 182 -16.97 14.80 -4.98
N TYR A 183 -15.97 15.62 -4.64
CA TYR A 183 -14.83 15.90 -5.50
C TYR A 183 -13.76 14.82 -5.29
N VAL A 184 -13.20 14.32 -6.40
CA VAL A 184 -12.15 13.30 -6.40
C VAL A 184 -10.99 13.82 -7.24
N THR A 185 -9.79 13.90 -6.68
CA THR A 185 -8.60 14.24 -7.49
C THR A 185 -8.12 13.03 -8.30
N GLU A 186 -7.53 13.24 -9.47
CA GLU A 186 -7.04 12.16 -10.34
C GLU A 186 -5.94 11.29 -9.69
N SER A 187 -5.09 11.88 -8.84
CA SER A 187 -3.97 11.23 -8.12
C SER A 187 -2.93 10.63 -9.08
N ARG A 188 -2.26 11.50 -9.85
CA ARG A 188 -1.05 11.14 -10.60
C ARG A 188 0.08 10.73 -9.63
N PRO A 189 0.98 9.80 -9.99
CA PRO A 189 1.04 9.10 -11.27
C PRO A 189 0.08 7.89 -11.38
N HIS A 190 -0.40 7.34 -10.26
CA HIS A 190 -1.14 6.07 -10.26
C HIS A 190 -2.55 6.14 -10.88
N GLY A 191 -3.15 7.33 -10.98
CA GLY A 191 -4.48 7.53 -11.56
C GLY A 191 -5.62 6.91 -10.73
N LEU A 192 -5.38 6.59 -9.46
CA LEU A 192 -6.31 5.85 -8.61
C LEU A 192 -7.63 6.61 -8.35
N GLY A 193 -7.64 7.93 -8.47
CA GLY A 193 -8.86 8.74 -8.41
C GLY A 193 -9.89 8.34 -9.46
N LEU A 194 -9.46 7.88 -10.64
CA LEU A 194 -10.36 7.37 -11.68
C LEU A 194 -11.15 6.13 -11.21
N LYS A 195 -10.55 5.29 -10.36
CA LYS A 195 -11.22 4.13 -9.74
C LYS A 195 -12.27 4.59 -8.73
N THR A 196 -11.92 5.53 -7.86
CA THR A 196 -12.82 6.16 -6.88
C THR A 196 -14.04 6.78 -7.56
N TYR A 197 -13.82 7.61 -8.59
CA TYR A 197 -14.89 8.23 -9.38
C TYR A 197 -15.84 7.18 -9.99
N ARG A 198 -15.31 6.15 -10.66
CA ARG A 198 -16.11 5.08 -11.27
C ARG A 198 -16.96 4.33 -10.25
N GLN A 199 -16.44 4.06 -9.06
CA GLN A 199 -17.19 3.37 -8.01
C GLN A 199 -18.26 4.26 -7.37
N LEU A 200 -17.99 5.54 -7.09
CA LEU A 200 -18.97 6.47 -6.52
C LEU A 200 -20.15 6.70 -7.47
N ILE A 201 -19.87 6.92 -8.77
CA ILE A 201 -20.92 7.00 -9.80
C ILE A 201 -21.71 5.69 -9.90
N GLY A 202 -21.03 4.52 -9.80
CA GLY A 202 -21.68 3.22 -9.76
C GLY A 202 -22.59 2.99 -8.54
N TYR A 203 -22.39 3.73 -7.44
CA TYR A 203 -23.28 3.76 -6.27
C TYR A 203 -24.36 4.84 -6.34
N GLY A 204 -24.44 5.60 -7.44
CA GLY A 204 -25.39 6.71 -7.60
C GLY A 204 -25.04 7.96 -6.80
N ILE A 205 -23.79 8.09 -6.31
CA ILE A 205 -23.33 9.24 -5.55
C ILE A 205 -22.84 10.33 -6.52
N PRO A 206 -23.37 11.57 -6.47
CA PRO A 206 -22.87 12.68 -7.27
C PRO A 206 -21.37 12.89 -7.07
N CYS A 207 -20.60 12.70 -8.13
CA CYS A 207 -19.14 12.74 -8.09
C CYS A 207 -18.59 13.57 -9.25
N THR A 208 -17.52 14.34 -9.01
CA THR A 208 -16.79 15.07 -10.06
C THR A 208 -15.30 14.83 -9.91
N LEU A 209 -14.66 14.39 -10.98
CA LEU A 209 -13.21 14.27 -11.05
C LEU A 209 -12.58 15.65 -11.26
N ILE A 210 -11.51 15.96 -10.54
CA ILE A 210 -10.76 17.21 -10.65
C ILE A 210 -9.26 16.93 -10.86
N LEU A 211 -8.57 17.86 -11.52
CA LEU A 211 -7.11 17.84 -11.65
C LEU A 211 -6.47 17.97 -10.27
N ASP A 212 -5.31 17.35 -10.05
CA ASP A 212 -4.60 17.46 -8.77
C ASP A 212 -4.20 18.94 -8.47
N SER A 213 -3.99 19.76 -9.51
CA SER A 213 -3.75 21.21 -9.39
C SER A 213 -5.00 22.06 -9.11
N ALA A 214 -6.21 21.52 -9.33
CA ALA A 214 -7.47 22.23 -9.15
C ALA A 214 -8.02 22.20 -7.71
N VAL A 215 -7.36 21.48 -6.80
CA VAL A 215 -7.77 21.32 -5.39
C VAL A 215 -8.03 22.67 -4.71
N ALA A 216 -7.10 23.63 -4.84
CA ALA A 216 -7.23 24.97 -4.26
C ALA A 216 -8.44 25.75 -4.81
N TYR A 217 -8.75 25.58 -6.10
CA TYR A 217 -9.89 26.23 -6.74
C TYR A 217 -11.24 25.66 -6.24
N THR A 218 -11.29 24.37 -5.90
CA THR A 218 -12.50 23.73 -5.39
C THR A 218 -12.73 23.91 -3.88
N MET A 219 -11.68 24.11 -3.10
CA MET A 219 -11.73 24.13 -1.63
C MET A 219 -12.78 25.08 -1.01
N PRO A 220 -13.10 26.27 -1.57
CA PRO A 220 -14.17 27.11 -1.03
C PRO A 220 -15.54 26.41 -0.97
N LYS A 221 -15.82 25.52 -1.94
CA LYS A 221 -17.06 24.73 -2.04
C LYS A 221 -17.07 23.45 -1.20
N VAL A 222 -15.92 23.02 -0.69
CA VAL A 222 -15.77 21.78 0.09
C VAL A 222 -16.11 22.06 1.55
N ASP A 223 -16.90 21.22 2.19
CA ASP A 223 -17.21 21.30 3.62
C ASP A 223 -16.26 20.45 4.47
N LEU A 224 -15.80 19.32 3.93
CA LEU A 224 -14.96 18.35 4.63
C LEU A 224 -14.04 17.61 3.67
N VAL A 225 -12.76 17.48 4.03
CA VAL A 225 -11.78 16.65 3.33
C VAL A 225 -11.65 15.30 4.05
N LEU A 226 -11.80 14.21 3.30
CA LEU A 226 -11.61 12.84 3.75
C LEU A 226 -10.48 12.19 2.96
N THR A 227 -9.51 11.58 3.63
CA THR A 227 -8.46 10.78 2.97
C THR A 227 -8.26 9.45 3.67
N GLY A 228 -7.68 8.48 2.95
CA GLY A 228 -7.07 7.31 3.58
C GLY A 228 -5.66 7.59 4.07
N ALA A 229 -5.11 6.65 4.83
CA ALA A 229 -3.67 6.49 5.02
C ALA A 229 -3.20 5.10 4.55
N GLU A 230 -1.99 5.04 4.03
CA GLU A 230 -1.23 3.81 3.81
C GLU A 230 -0.54 3.33 5.10
N GLY A 231 -0.02 4.28 5.87
CA GLY A 231 0.61 4.04 7.17
C GLY A 231 0.50 5.27 8.06
N VAL A 232 0.33 5.08 9.36
CA VAL A 232 0.23 6.18 10.36
C VAL A 232 1.49 6.15 11.22
N VAL A 233 2.14 7.30 11.42
CA VAL A 233 3.44 7.38 12.10
C VAL A 233 3.32 7.87 13.54
N GLU A 234 4.38 7.70 14.33
CA GLU A 234 4.39 7.93 15.79
C GLU A 234 4.16 9.39 16.19
N SER A 235 4.43 10.34 15.28
CA SER A 235 4.12 11.75 15.44
C SER A 235 2.62 12.10 15.37
N GLY A 236 1.76 11.15 14.98
CA GLY A 236 0.36 11.39 14.63
C GLY A 236 0.14 11.91 13.21
N GLY A 237 1.20 12.13 12.45
CA GLY A 237 1.11 12.29 10.99
C GLY A 237 0.88 10.95 10.29
N PHE A 238 0.77 10.98 8.97
CA PHE A 238 0.55 9.76 8.18
C PHE A 238 1.13 9.84 6.76
N LEU A 239 1.29 8.68 6.14
CA LEU A 239 1.83 8.47 4.81
C LEU A 239 0.69 8.07 3.87
N ASN A 240 0.61 8.68 2.69
CA ASN A 240 -0.39 8.38 1.66
C ASN A 240 0.11 8.78 0.26
N ALA A 241 -0.67 8.50 -0.78
CA ALA A 241 -0.37 8.91 -2.15
C ALA A 241 -0.01 10.41 -2.26
N VAL A 242 0.96 10.72 -3.13
CA VAL A 242 1.47 12.07 -3.37
C VAL A 242 0.35 13.05 -3.76
N GLY A 243 0.35 14.21 -3.10
CA GLY A 243 -0.69 15.24 -3.21
C GLY A 243 -1.56 15.36 -1.96
N THR A 244 -1.51 14.38 -1.04
CA THR A 244 -2.25 14.42 0.22
C THR A 244 -1.77 15.55 1.13
N TYR A 245 -0.46 15.75 1.26
CA TYR A 245 0.12 16.85 2.03
C TYR A 245 -0.27 18.22 1.46
N GLY A 246 -0.25 18.36 0.13
CA GLY A 246 -0.69 19.58 -0.56
C GLY A 246 -2.18 19.87 -0.30
N MET A 247 -3.03 18.85 -0.42
CA MET A 247 -4.46 18.95 -0.09
C MET A 247 -4.69 19.35 1.39
N ALA A 248 -3.88 18.82 2.31
CA ALA A 248 -3.97 19.12 3.74
C ALA A 248 -3.56 20.58 4.07
N ILE A 249 -2.51 21.11 3.44
CA ILE A 249 -2.13 22.53 3.54
C ILE A 249 -3.28 23.42 3.06
N ILE A 250 -3.84 23.13 1.88
CA ILE A 250 -4.92 23.92 1.30
C ILE A 250 -6.17 23.86 2.18
N ALA A 251 -6.52 22.70 2.73
CA ALA A 251 -7.64 22.54 3.64
C ALA A 251 -7.47 23.42 4.89
N LYS A 252 -6.28 23.37 5.53
CA LYS A 252 -5.94 24.21 6.69
C LYS A 252 -5.99 25.70 6.35
N ALA A 253 -5.42 26.12 5.21
CA ALA A 253 -5.45 27.52 4.76
C ALA A 253 -6.88 28.03 4.51
N CYS A 254 -7.79 27.17 4.05
CA CYS A 254 -9.20 27.49 3.87
C CYS A 254 -10.09 27.22 5.11
N ASN A 255 -9.49 26.88 6.27
CA ASN A 255 -10.19 26.50 7.50
C ASN A 255 -11.23 25.37 7.32
N LYS A 256 -10.92 24.39 6.44
CA LYS A 256 -11.75 23.21 6.22
C LYS A 256 -11.22 22.04 7.06
N PRO A 257 -12.10 21.26 7.73
CA PRO A 257 -11.67 20.08 8.48
C PRO A 257 -11.06 19.04 7.54
N PHE A 258 -10.00 18.40 8.00
CA PHE A 258 -9.25 17.38 7.28
C PHE A 258 -9.16 16.11 8.14
N PHE A 259 -9.79 15.03 7.69
CA PHE A 259 -9.80 13.76 8.41
C PHE A 259 -9.06 12.66 7.65
N ALA A 260 -8.25 11.90 8.37
CA ALA A 260 -7.59 10.69 7.87
C ALA A 260 -8.31 9.44 8.42
N LEU A 261 -8.63 8.48 7.54
CA LEU A 261 -9.23 7.20 7.89
C LEU A 261 -8.19 6.09 7.78
N ALA A 262 -7.90 5.41 8.89
CA ALA A 262 -6.83 4.41 8.96
C ALA A 262 -7.15 3.28 9.93
N GLU A 263 -7.11 2.04 9.45
CA GLU A 263 -7.16 0.86 10.31
C GLU A 263 -5.92 0.79 11.24
N SER A 264 -6.12 0.37 12.48
CA SER A 264 -5.08 0.32 13.53
C SER A 264 -3.85 -0.51 13.15
N PHE A 265 -4.04 -1.58 12.36
CA PHE A 265 -2.97 -2.41 11.81
C PHE A 265 -2.08 -1.71 10.75
N LYS A 266 -2.31 -0.42 10.46
CA LYS A 266 -1.43 0.44 9.66
C LYS A 266 -0.55 1.36 10.51
N PHE A 267 -0.60 1.28 11.84
CA PHE A 267 0.19 2.15 12.70
C PHE A 267 1.65 1.64 12.74
N LEU A 268 2.59 2.55 12.50
CA LEU A 268 4.00 2.29 12.28
C LEU A 268 4.85 2.94 13.37
N ARG A 269 5.82 2.20 13.90
CA ARG A 269 6.88 2.75 14.76
C ARG A 269 7.95 3.42 13.89
N MET A 270 7.62 4.63 13.42
CA MET A 270 8.46 5.45 12.55
C MET A 270 8.23 6.92 12.88
N PHE A 271 9.28 7.74 12.77
CA PHE A 271 9.21 9.18 12.99
C PHE A 271 9.94 9.91 11.85
N PRO A 272 9.29 10.14 10.70
CA PRO A 272 9.90 10.82 9.57
C PRO A 272 10.09 12.30 9.89
N LEU A 273 11.32 12.82 9.73
CA LEU A 273 11.64 14.21 10.06
C LEU A 273 11.17 15.22 9.00
N ASN A 274 11.03 14.78 7.75
CA ASN A 274 10.62 15.60 6.59
C ASN A 274 10.12 14.71 5.44
N GLN A 275 9.72 15.32 4.31
CA GLN A 275 9.21 14.62 3.12
C GLN A 275 10.20 13.66 2.44
N TYR A 276 11.50 13.85 2.65
CA TYR A 276 12.55 13.04 2.03
C TYR A 276 12.92 11.82 2.88
N ASP A 277 12.72 11.89 4.19
CA ASP A 277 13.04 10.84 5.19
C ASP A 277 12.00 9.70 5.21
N LEU A 278 11.68 9.15 4.03
CA LEU A 278 10.71 8.07 3.85
C LEU A 278 11.42 6.82 3.30
N PRO A 279 11.06 5.59 3.75
CA PRO A 279 11.67 4.36 3.24
C PRO A 279 11.64 4.20 1.70
N PRO A 280 10.55 4.52 0.97
CA PRO A 280 10.52 4.41 -0.50
C PRO A 280 11.51 5.31 -1.23
N ASN A 281 12.02 6.36 -0.56
CA ASN A 281 12.94 7.33 -1.15
C ASN A 281 14.42 6.89 -1.03
N LYS A 282 14.72 5.92 -0.15
CA LYS A 282 16.11 5.51 0.15
C LYS A 282 16.74 4.81 -1.05
N GLY A 283 17.83 5.39 -1.57
CA GLY A 283 18.56 4.88 -2.73
C GLY A 283 17.97 5.27 -4.10
N ARG A 284 16.92 6.12 -4.14
CA ARG A 284 16.39 6.69 -5.39
C ARG A 284 16.85 8.13 -5.57
N ASN A 285 17.33 8.46 -6.76
CA ASN A 285 17.64 9.83 -7.17
C ASN A 285 16.36 10.61 -7.54
N LEU A 286 15.42 10.72 -6.59
CA LEU A 286 14.17 11.45 -6.77
C LEU A 286 14.45 12.93 -7.00
N LEU A 287 13.70 13.54 -7.93
CA LEU A 287 13.81 14.95 -8.32
C LEU A 287 15.23 15.39 -8.75
N ALA A 288 16.09 14.45 -9.15
CA ALA A 288 17.44 14.76 -9.60
C ALA A 288 17.42 15.53 -10.93
N PHE A 289 18.25 16.57 -11.02
CA PHE A 289 18.43 17.34 -12.25
C PHE A 289 19.18 16.50 -13.30
N PRO A 290 18.79 16.55 -14.58
CA PRO A 290 19.51 15.88 -15.65
C PRO A 290 20.85 16.56 -15.92
N ASP A 291 21.86 15.76 -16.29
CA ASP A 291 23.17 16.27 -16.71
C ASP A 291 23.08 16.78 -18.16
N LEU A 292 23.21 18.10 -18.32
CA LEU A 292 23.08 18.81 -19.60
C LEU A 292 24.22 18.49 -20.56
N ASP A 293 25.42 18.13 -20.07
CA ASP A 293 26.57 17.82 -20.93
C ASP A 293 26.35 16.52 -21.73
N SER A 294 25.44 15.65 -21.25
CA SER A 294 25.02 14.41 -21.93
C SER A 294 23.92 14.61 -22.98
N GLN A 295 23.24 15.77 -22.99
CA GLN A 295 22.10 16.05 -23.86
C GLN A 295 22.38 17.23 -24.79
N GLN A 296 22.91 16.94 -25.98
CA GLN A 296 22.89 17.88 -27.12
C GLN A 296 21.44 18.07 -27.63
N ALA A 297 20.63 18.80 -26.85
CA ALA A 297 19.28 19.18 -27.23
C ALA A 297 19.33 20.17 -28.39
N THR A 298 19.03 19.68 -29.59
CA THR A 298 18.81 20.52 -30.77
C THR A 298 17.44 21.18 -30.67
N VAL A 299 17.38 22.27 -29.88
CA VAL A 299 16.18 23.11 -29.77
C VAL A 299 15.85 23.70 -31.13
N LYS A 300 14.79 23.22 -31.77
CA LYS A 300 14.24 23.84 -32.98
C LYS A 300 13.38 25.03 -32.53
N GLU A 301 13.91 26.23 -32.70
CA GLU A 301 13.23 27.49 -32.33
C GLU A 301 11.81 27.61 -32.94
N ALA A 302 11.55 26.93 -34.07
CA ALA A 302 10.25 26.85 -34.72
C ALA A 302 9.10 26.28 -33.85
N GLU A 303 9.38 25.52 -32.79
CA GLU A 303 8.35 25.02 -31.86
C GLU A 303 7.96 26.05 -30.78
N VAL A 304 8.72 27.14 -30.63
CA VAL A 304 8.52 28.16 -29.59
C VAL A 304 7.41 29.16 -29.96
N GLU A 305 7.13 29.36 -31.25
CA GLU A 305 6.19 30.40 -31.71
C GLU A 305 4.70 30.10 -31.45
N GLN A 306 4.33 28.85 -31.14
CA GLN A 306 2.94 28.48 -30.87
C GLN A 306 2.74 28.14 -29.39
N THR A 307 2.35 29.15 -28.59
CA THR A 307 1.73 28.88 -27.29
C THR A 307 0.56 27.92 -27.50
N PRO A 308 0.59 26.71 -26.91
CA PRO A 308 -0.35 25.67 -27.27
C PRO A 308 -1.75 26.05 -26.82
N LYS A 309 -2.66 26.23 -27.80
CA LYS A 309 -4.08 26.44 -27.54
C LYS A 309 -4.65 25.18 -26.89
N LEU A 310 -5.60 25.35 -25.97
CA LEU A 310 -6.27 24.26 -25.23
C LEU A 310 -6.92 23.16 -26.12
N ALA A 311 -7.06 23.44 -27.42
CA ALA A 311 -7.61 22.54 -28.43
C ALA A 311 -6.57 21.66 -29.16
N SER A 312 -5.27 21.70 -28.81
CA SER A 312 -4.28 20.77 -29.38
C SER A 312 -4.54 19.35 -28.86
N SER A 313 -4.90 18.43 -29.74
CA SER A 313 -5.35 17.06 -29.45
C SER A 313 -4.27 16.07 -29.02
N GLU A 314 -3.14 16.55 -28.51
CA GLU A 314 -2.03 15.74 -28.01
C GLU A 314 -2.05 15.71 -26.48
N GLU A 315 -1.98 14.51 -25.89
CA GLU A 315 -1.94 14.35 -24.44
C GLU A 315 -0.58 14.81 -23.88
N LYS A 316 -0.54 16.02 -23.31
CA LYS A 316 0.66 16.62 -22.73
C LYS A 316 0.89 16.11 -21.31
N VAL A 317 1.30 14.85 -21.22
CA VAL A 317 1.65 14.15 -19.99
C VAL A 317 3.16 13.93 -19.88
N MET A 318 3.66 13.75 -18.65
CA MET A 318 5.06 13.35 -18.42
C MET A 318 5.34 11.98 -19.04
N SER A 319 6.58 11.77 -19.48
CA SER A 319 7.05 10.44 -19.86
C SER A 319 7.20 9.55 -18.63
N ARG A 320 7.08 8.23 -18.80
CA ARG A 320 7.22 7.27 -17.69
C ARG A 320 8.58 7.39 -16.96
N GLN A 321 9.65 7.79 -17.67
CA GLN A 321 10.96 8.04 -17.05
C GLN A 321 10.94 9.28 -16.15
N GLN A 322 10.24 10.35 -16.55
CA GLN A 322 10.04 11.55 -15.73
C GLN A 322 9.16 11.25 -14.51
N GLU A 323 8.10 10.45 -14.68
CA GLU A 323 7.23 10.05 -13.56
C GLU A 323 7.95 9.23 -12.49
N LEU A 324 8.89 8.35 -12.89
CA LEU A 324 9.71 7.55 -11.97
C LEU A 324 10.69 8.38 -11.12
N LEU A 325 10.97 9.64 -11.50
CA LEU A 325 11.77 10.57 -10.71
C LEU A 325 10.94 11.33 -9.67
N ASN A 326 9.60 11.30 -9.77
CA ASN A 326 8.71 11.95 -8.82
C ASN A 326 8.42 11.04 -7.61
N PRO A 327 8.18 11.61 -6.41
CA PRO A 327 7.75 10.83 -5.26
C PRO A 327 6.36 10.24 -5.49
N ALA A 328 6.17 8.98 -5.10
CA ALA A 328 4.89 8.27 -5.16
C ALA A 328 3.98 8.55 -3.95
N ILE A 329 4.58 8.94 -2.83
CA ILE A 329 4.00 9.03 -1.49
C ILE A 329 4.49 10.34 -0.86
N ASP A 330 3.62 10.99 -0.06
CA ASP A 330 4.01 12.09 0.80
C ASP A 330 3.69 11.81 2.28
N TYR A 331 4.27 12.65 3.14
CA TYR A 331 4.05 12.65 4.58
C TYR A 331 3.19 13.85 4.97
N THR A 332 1.99 13.58 5.47
CA THR A 332 1.13 14.62 6.04
C THR A 332 1.46 14.81 7.51
N THR A 333 1.91 16.03 7.87
CA THR A 333 2.31 16.37 9.24
C THR A 333 1.10 16.44 10.18
N PRO A 334 1.28 16.11 11.47
CA PRO A 334 0.17 16.02 12.43
C PRO A 334 -0.61 17.32 12.60
N ASP A 335 0.04 18.47 12.44
CA ASP A 335 -0.58 19.79 12.61
C ASP A 335 -1.62 20.13 11.51
N LEU A 336 -1.64 19.40 10.40
CA LEU A 336 -2.63 19.54 9.33
C LEU A 336 -3.86 18.64 9.52
N VAL A 337 -3.78 17.65 10.41
CA VAL A 337 -4.83 16.65 10.62
C VAL A 337 -5.76 17.11 11.73
N THR A 338 -7.05 17.25 11.43
CA THR A 338 -8.04 17.61 12.45
C THR A 338 -8.35 16.42 13.36
N PHE A 339 -8.65 15.26 12.77
CA PHE A 339 -8.87 13.99 13.47
C PHE A 339 -8.41 12.81 12.61
N LEU A 340 -7.91 11.77 13.27
CA LEU A 340 -7.63 10.47 12.67
C LEU A 340 -8.65 9.46 13.19
N PHE A 341 -9.37 8.80 12.29
CA PHE A 341 -10.39 7.83 12.64
C PHE A 341 -9.85 6.41 12.45
N SER A 342 -9.88 5.64 13.52
CA SER A 342 -9.42 4.26 13.57
C SER A 342 -10.42 3.39 14.32
N ASP A 343 -10.27 2.07 14.23
CA ASP A 343 -11.08 1.10 14.97
C ASP A 343 -10.85 1.12 16.50
N VAL A 344 -9.80 1.81 16.95
CA VAL A 344 -9.52 2.18 18.34
C VAL A 344 -10.37 3.39 18.80
N GLY A 345 -10.81 4.25 17.87
CA GLY A 345 -11.59 5.44 18.18
C GLY A 345 -11.28 6.65 17.28
N VAL A 346 -11.79 7.81 17.68
CA VAL A 346 -11.42 9.11 17.08
C VAL A 346 -10.21 9.65 17.83
N LEU A 347 -9.07 9.72 17.15
CA LEU A 347 -7.80 10.13 17.72
C LEU A 347 -7.45 11.57 17.29
N THR A 348 -6.95 12.36 18.23
CA THR A 348 -6.10 13.51 17.89
C THR A 348 -4.72 12.99 17.45
N PRO A 349 -3.90 13.79 16.76
CA PRO A 349 -2.54 13.37 16.40
C PRO A 349 -1.70 12.92 17.60
N SER A 350 -1.84 13.57 18.77
CA SER A 350 -1.17 13.13 20.01
C SER A 350 -1.62 11.75 20.48
N GLY A 351 -2.92 11.43 20.39
CA GLY A 351 -3.48 10.15 20.82
C GLY A 351 -3.06 8.95 19.95
N VAL A 352 -2.49 9.18 18.77
CA VAL A 352 -1.85 8.13 17.96
C VAL A 352 -0.60 7.59 18.68
N GLY A 353 0.18 8.46 19.32
CA GLY A 353 1.33 8.05 20.13
C GLY A 353 0.91 7.17 21.30
N ASP A 354 -0.15 7.55 22.03
CA ASP A 354 -0.71 6.75 23.13
C ASP A 354 -1.22 5.38 22.65
N ALA A 355 -1.89 5.33 21.50
CA ALA A 355 -2.34 4.07 20.89
C ALA A 355 -1.17 3.16 20.47
N LEU A 356 -0.11 3.73 19.92
CA LEU A 356 1.14 3.01 19.60
C LEU A 356 1.83 2.50 20.87
N LEU A 357 1.90 3.31 21.93
CA LEU A 357 2.42 2.89 23.24
C LEU A 357 1.59 1.75 23.86
N ALA A 358 0.27 1.71 23.66
CA ALA A 358 -0.56 0.60 24.12
C ALA A 358 -0.24 -0.74 23.40
N VAL A 359 0.15 -0.68 22.12
CA VAL A 359 0.50 -1.88 21.31
C VAL A 359 1.95 -2.31 21.51
N TYR A 360 2.89 -1.36 21.58
CA TYR A 360 4.33 -1.62 21.57
C TYR A 360 5.03 -1.42 22.92
N GLY A 361 4.45 -0.69 23.87
CA GLY A 361 5.06 -0.32 25.16
C GLY A 361 4.94 -1.35 26.29
N GLY A 362 4.58 -2.59 25.98
CA GLY A 362 4.50 -3.67 26.97
C GLY A 362 5.83 -4.41 27.15
N ALA A 363 6.47 -4.19 28.30
CA ALA A 363 7.63 -4.93 28.83
C ALA A 363 8.88 -5.01 27.92
N ASP A 364 9.86 -4.15 28.24
CA ASP A 364 11.28 -4.54 28.30
C ASP A 364 11.54 -5.28 29.64
#